data_AF-A0A933LTT2-F1
#
_entry.id   AF-A0A933LTT2-F1
#
_cell.length_a   1.000
_cell.length_b   1.000
_cell.length_c   1.000
_cell.angle_alpha   90.00
_cell.angle_beta   90.00
_cell.angle_gamma   90.00
#
_symmetry.space_group_name_H-M   'P 1'
#
loop_
_entity.id
_entity.type
_entity.pdbx_description
1 polymer ?
#
loop_
_entity_poly.entity_id
_entity_poly.type
_entity_poly.pdbx_seq_one_letter_code
_entity_poly.pdbx_strand_id
1 'polypeptide(L)'
;MRLPGSLTVRRFRVEGSAPAAAEAMKLLAKRVRPPGEEFVPAQGEARGWSAFDNLLDVEPDAGRWVEAGRLFFALRVGRRRAPAALVKAKAALQERARREEMGLAVLPSKIRQEIREEVKK
;
A
#
# COMPACT_ATOMS: atom_id res chain seq x y z
N MET A 1 19.07 -14.95 -13.34
CA MET A 1 18.53 -14.69 -11.99
C MET A 1 17.02 -14.87 -12.05
N ARG A 2 16.47 -16.03 -11.61
CA ARG A 2 15.02 -16.24 -11.51
C ARG A 2 14.58 -15.64 -10.17
N LEU A 3 13.71 -14.63 -10.20
CA LEU A 3 13.02 -14.19 -8.99
C LEU A 3 12.07 -15.34 -8.58
N PRO A 4 12.23 -15.98 -7.41
CA PRO A 4 11.28 -16.97 -6.95
C PRO A 4 9.94 -16.27 -6.68
N GLY A 5 8.89 -16.71 -7.34
CA GLY A 5 7.56 -16.12 -7.20
C GLY A 5 6.48 -17.09 -7.65
N SER A 6 5.33 -17.05 -6.98
CA SER A 6 4.12 -17.76 -7.39
C SER A 6 3.24 -16.83 -8.23
N LEU A 7 2.87 -17.25 -9.43
CA LEU A 7 1.87 -16.55 -10.24
C LEU A 7 0.49 -17.14 -9.96
N THR A 8 -0.49 -16.30 -9.64
CA THR A 8 -1.90 -16.70 -9.57
C THR A 8 -2.66 -16.01 -10.68
N VAL A 9 -3.41 -16.77 -11.46
CA VAL A 9 -4.26 -16.24 -12.54
C VAL A 9 -5.72 -16.43 -12.14
N ARG A 10 -6.52 -15.37 -12.28
CA ARG A 10 -7.97 -15.40 -12.05
C ARG A 10 -8.67 -14.81 -13.28
N ARG A 11 -9.75 -15.45 -13.71
CA ARG A 11 -10.59 -14.97 -14.81
C ARG A 11 -11.94 -14.51 -14.27
N PHE A 12 -12.35 -13.31 -14.67
CA PHE A 12 -13.65 -12.75 -14.33
C PHE A 12 -14.45 -12.58 -15.63
N ARG A 13 -15.76 -12.86 -15.57
CA ARG A 13 -16.70 -12.50 -16.64
C ARG A 13 -17.22 -11.11 -16.32
N VAL A 14 -17.07 -10.19 -17.26
CA VAL A 14 -17.69 -8.86 -17.17
C VAL A 14 -19.08 -8.97 -17.79
N GLU A 15 -20.11 -8.58 -17.04
CA GLU A 15 -21.48 -8.47 -17.54
C GLU A 15 -21.74 -7.03 -18.00
N GLY A 16 -22.50 -6.87 -19.08
CA GLY A 16 -22.72 -5.57 -19.72
C GLY A 16 -21.62 -5.18 -20.72
N SER A 17 -21.68 -3.94 -21.19
CA SER A 17 -20.67 -3.38 -22.11
C SER A 17 -19.47 -2.84 -21.34
N ALA A 18 -18.27 -3.27 -21.72
CA ALA A 18 -17.05 -2.62 -21.26
C ALA A 18 -16.93 -1.21 -21.86
N PRO A 19 -16.37 -0.24 -21.12
CA PRO A 19 -16.09 1.08 -21.68
C PRO A 19 -15.10 0.97 -22.84
N ALA A 20 -15.19 1.90 -23.79
CA ALA A 20 -14.18 2.01 -24.84
C ALA A 20 -12.79 2.25 -24.23
N ALA A 21 -11.72 1.82 -24.88
CA ALA A 21 -10.36 1.93 -24.35
C ALA A 21 -10.01 3.39 -23.95
N ALA A 22 -10.39 4.37 -24.76
CA ALA A 22 -10.17 5.78 -24.46
C ALA A 22 -10.90 6.26 -23.19
N GLU A 23 -12.11 5.75 -22.94
CA GLU A 23 -12.87 6.04 -21.73
C GLU A 23 -12.26 5.35 -20.51
N ALA A 24 -11.90 4.08 -20.65
CA ALA A 24 -11.20 3.32 -19.61
C ALA A 24 -9.89 4.03 -19.20
N MET A 25 -9.11 4.52 -20.17
CA MET A 25 -7.87 5.27 -19.92
C MET A 25 -8.13 6.56 -19.13
N LYS A 26 -9.19 7.31 -19.47
CA LYS A 26 -9.59 8.51 -18.69
C LYS A 26 -9.97 8.16 -17.26
N LEU A 27 -10.62 7.02 -17.03
CA LEU A 27 -10.99 6.56 -15.69
C LEU A 27 -9.76 6.12 -14.88
N LEU A 28 -8.81 5.44 -15.52
CA LEU A 28 -7.55 5.01 -14.90
C LEU A 28 -6.67 6.21 -14.55
N ALA A 29 -6.58 7.20 -15.44
CA ALA A 29 -5.82 8.43 -15.23
C ALA A 29 -6.24 9.21 -13.96
N LYS A 30 -7.53 9.18 -13.60
CA LYS A 30 -8.03 9.82 -12.36
C LYS A 30 -7.51 9.17 -11.07
N ARG A 31 -6.96 7.96 -11.15
CA ARG A 31 -6.48 7.15 -10.01
C ARG A 31 -5.01 6.78 -10.15
N VAL A 32 -4.33 7.44 -11.08
CA VAL A 32 -2.87 7.44 -11.16
C VAL A 32 -2.34 8.35 -10.05
N ARG A 33 -1.35 7.86 -9.31
CA ARG A 33 -0.64 8.69 -8.33
C ARG A 33 0.45 9.47 -9.07
N PRO A 34 0.67 10.77 -8.81
CA PRO A 34 1.65 11.56 -9.53
C PRO A 34 3.06 10.95 -9.45
N PRO A 35 3.86 11.04 -10.54
CA PRO A 35 5.28 10.72 -10.49
C PRO A 35 5.98 11.57 -9.42
N GLY A 36 6.85 10.95 -8.62
CA GLY A 36 7.68 11.67 -7.63
C GLY A 36 7.10 11.82 -6.23
N GLU A 37 5.82 11.46 -5.99
CA GLU A 37 5.35 11.26 -4.62
C GLU A 37 5.93 9.96 -4.03
N GLU A 38 6.28 9.96 -2.73
CA GLU A 38 6.64 8.74 -2.01
C GLU A 38 5.51 7.71 -2.15
N PHE A 39 5.72 6.74 -3.04
CA PHE A 39 4.74 5.69 -3.28
C PHE A 39 4.50 4.85 -2.01
N VAL A 40 5.50 4.82 -1.13
CA VAL A 40 5.40 4.25 0.21
C VAL A 40 5.05 5.39 1.17
N PRO A 41 3.79 5.50 1.64
CA PRO A 41 3.42 6.58 2.55
C PRO A 41 4.23 6.50 3.84
N ALA A 42 4.44 7.63 4.52
CA ALA A 42 5.08 7.69 5.83
C ALA A 42 4.44 6.72 6.84
N GLN A 43 3.13 6.50 6.70
CA GLN A 43 2.37 5.50 7.45
C GLN A 43 1.23 4.94 6.56
N GLY A 44 0.98 3.63 6.63
CA GLY A 44 -0.20 3.02 6.00
C GLY A 44 0.04 2.42 4.62
N GLU A 45 -0.95 2.56 3.73
CA GLU A 45 -0.98 1.92 2.42
C GLU A 45 -1.43 2.92 1.35
N ALA A 46 -0.73 2.94 0.23
CA ALA A 46 -1.10 3.68 -0.97
C ALA A 46 -1.33 2.72 -2.13
N ARG A 47 -2.26 3.09 -3.01
CA ARG A 47 -2.63 2.32 -4.20
C ARG A 47 -2.69 3.24 -5.39
N GLY A 48 -2.23 2.77 -6.54
CA GLY A 48 -2.31 3.52 -7.79
C GLY A 48 -2.14 2.60 -8.99
N TRP A 49 -2.71 3.01 -10.11
CA TRP A 49 -2.50 2.32 -11.39
C TRP A 49 -1.14 2.67 -11.97
N SER A 50 -0.51 1.69 -12.62
CA SER A 50 0.73 1.83 -13.37
C SER A 50 0.66 1.03 -14.66
N ALA A 51 1.63 1.27 -15.55
CA ALA A 51 1.86 0.38 -16.67
C ALA A 51 2.16 -1.05 -16.17
N PHE A 52 1.78 -2.06 -16.97
CA PHE A 52 1.99 -3.46 -16.63
C PHE A 52 3.45 -3.89 -16.74
N ASP A 53 4.17 -3.33 -17.71
CA ASP A 53 5.57 -3.58 -18.02
C ASP A 53 6.54 -2.77 -17.15
N ASN A 54 6.13 -1.58 -16.70
CA ASN A 54 6.91 -0.74 -15.80
C ASN A 54 6.06 -0.22 -14.62
N LEU A 55 6.26 -0.81 -13.44
CA LEU A 55 5.54 -0.44 -12.21
C LEU A 55 5.90 0.95 -11.67
N LEU A 56 6.98 1.58 -12.16
CA LEU A 56 7.35 2.95 -11.80
C LEU A 56 6.75 3.97 -12.76
N ASP A 57 6.29 3.52 -13.93
CA ASP A 57 5.60 4.35 -14.89
C ASP A 57 4.12 4.44 -14.52
N VAL A 58 3.74 5.64 -14.10
CA VAL A 58 2.40 5.94 -13.64
C VAL A 58 1.64 6.76 -14.68
N GLU A 59 2.28 7.20 -15.76
CA GLU A 59 1.61 8.00 -16.79
C GLU A 59 0.70 7.10 -17.65
N PRO A 60 -0.60 7.42 -17.76
CA PRO A 60 -1.50 6.69 -18.64
C PRO A 60 -1.17 7.02 -20.10
N ASP A 61 -0.52 6.09 -20.79
CA ASP A 61 -0.22 6.17 -22.21
C ASP A 61 -0.97 5.07 -22.97
N ALA A 62 -1.84 5.47 -23.90
CA ALA A 62 -2.58 4.53 -24.74
C ALA A 62 -1.63 3.66 -25.60
N GLY A 63 -0.47 4.18 -26.00
CA GLY A 63 0.53 3.43 -26.77
C GLY A 63 1.20 2.30 -25.99
N ARG A 64 1.11 2.32 -24.65
CA ARG A 64 1.69 1.30 -23.76
C ARG A 64 0.63 0.44 -23.07
N TRP A 65 -0.50 1.04 -22.72
CA TRP A 65 -1.55 0.37 -21.97
C TRP A 65 -2.53 -0.36 -22.89
N VAL A 66 -2.59 -0.01 -24.19
CA VAL A 66 -3.46 -0.69 -25.16
C VAL A 66 -2.63 -1.48 -26.16
N GLU A 67 -2.83 -2.78 -26.19
CA GLU A 67 -2.18 -3.68 -27.16
C GLU A 67 -3.20 -4.68 -27.70
N ALA A 68 -3.26 -4.84 -29.02
CA ALA A 68 -4.16 -5.77 -29.71
C ALA A 68 -5.65 -5.66 -29.27
N GLY A 69 -6.13 -4.43 -29.04
CA GLY A 69 -7.50 -4.16 -28.61
C GLY A 69 -7.78 -4.53 -27.14
N ARG A 70 -6.74 -4.80 -26.35
CA ARG A 70 -6.82 -5.13 -24.93
C ARG A 70 -6.14 -4.05 -24.11
N LEU A 71 -6.60 -3.88 -22.87
CA LEU A 71 -6.03 -2.94 -21.91
C LEU A 71 -5.18 -3.70 -20.89
N PHE A 72 -3.92 -3.31 -20.74
CA PHE A 72 -2.94 -3.85 -19.82
C PHE A 72 -2.54 -2.78 -18.80
N PHE A 73 -2.72 -3.09 -17.52
CA PHE A 73 -2.40 -2.19 -16.42
C PHE A 73 -2.13 -3.02 -15.16
N ALA A 74 -1.38 -2.43 -14.23
CA ALA A 74 -1.10 -3.02 -12.94
C ALA A 74 -1.63 -2.13 -11.80
N LEU A 75 -2.10 -2.76 -10.73
CA LEU A 75 -2.33 -2.07 -9.46
C LEU A 75 -1.08 -2.18 -8.62
N ARG A 76 -0.38 -1.07 -8.42
CA ARG A 76 0.72 -1.00 -7.48
C ARG A 76 0.16 -0.75 -6.08
N VAL A 77 0.70 -1.44 -5.08
CA VAL A 77 0.33 -1.26 -3.65
C VAL A 77 1.60 -1.02 -2.84
N GLY A 78 1.72 0.18 -2.27
CA GLY A 78 2.87 0.62 -1.49
C GLY A 78 2.48 0.63 -0.03
N ARG A 79 3.15 -0.19 0.79
CA ARG A 79 2.78 -0.34 2.20
C ARG A 79 3.99 -0.10 3.09
N ARG A 80 3.86 0.84 4.01
CA ARG A 80 4.79 0.98 5.15
C ARG A 80 4.09 0.43 6.38
N ARG A 81 4.47 -0.79 6.78
CA ARG A 81 3.99 -1.40 8.01
C ARG A 81 5.20 -1.85 8.83
N ALA A 82 5.34 -1.29 10.02
CA ALA A 82 6.28 -1.83 11.00
C ALA A 82 5.88 -3.29 11.33
N PRO A 83 6.82 -4.24 11.31
CA PRO A 83 6.57 -5.60 11.74
C PRO A 83 5.90 -5.64 13.12
N ALA A 84 4.85 -6.44 13.29
CA ALA A 84 4.08 -6.50 14.53
C ALA A 84 4.94 -6.84 15.75
N ALA A 85 5.96 -7.69 15.56
CA ALA A 85 6.93 -8.03 16.59
C ALA A 85 7.75 -6.80 17.05
N LEU A 86 8.19 -5.96 16.12
CA LEU A 86 8.94 -4.74 16.43
C LEU A 86 8.07 -3.70 17.13
N VAL A 87 6.82 -3.51 16.67
CA VAL A 87 5.83 -2.64 17.34
C VAL A 87 5.61 -3.10 18.78
N LYS A 88 5.45 -4.41 19.00
CA LYS A 88 5.26 -4.98 20.34
C LYS A 88 6.49 -4.78 21.23
N ALA A 89 7.69 -5.02 20.70
CA ALA A 89 8.94 -4.85 21.44
C ALA A 89 9.16 -3.38 21.86
N LYS A 90 8.96 -2.43 20.94
CA LYS A 90 9.10 -0.99 21.22
C LYS A 90 8.07 -0.52 22.26
N ALA A 91 6.81 -0.97 22.16
CA ALA A 91 5.79 -0.68 23.16
C ALA A 91 6.17 -1.22 24.55
N ALA A 92 6.71 -2.45 24.64
CA ALA A 92 7.15 -3.02 25.91
C ALA A 92 8.29 -2.23 26.56
N LEU A 93 9.24 -1.73 25.76
CA LEU A 93 10.34 -0.87 26.25
C LEU A 93 9.80 0.46 26.81
N GLN A 94 8.89 1.12 26.08
CA GLN A 94 8.27 2.35 26.56
C GLN A 94 7.38 2.14 27.79
N GLU A 95 6.59 1.06 27.83
CA GLU A 95 5.79 0.67 29.01
C GLU A 95 6.68 0.37 30.23
N ARG A 96 7.90 -0.15 30.04
CA ARG A 96 8.86 -0.35 31.13
C ARG A 96 9.42 0.97 31.63
N ALA A 97 9.91 1.82 30.73
CA ALA A 97 10.44 3.13 31.09
C ALA A 97 9.39 3.99 31.83
N ARG A 98 8.14 3.97 31.37
CA ARG A 98 7.05 4.74 32.00
C ARG A 98 6.64 4.19 33.38
N ARG A 99 6.78 2.87 33.61
CA ARG A 99 6.59 2.28 34.95
C ARG A 99 7.66 2.74 35.91
N GLU A 100 8.91 2.71 35.47
CA GLU A 100 10.06 3.13 36.25
C GLU A 100 9.96 4.62 36.61
N GLU A 101 9.56 5.48 35.65
CA GLU A 101 9.38 6.92 35.87
C GLU A 101 8.21 7.25 36.81
N MET A 102 7.09 6.54 36.71
CA MET A 102 5.91 6.77 37.57
C MET A 102 5.98 6.04 38.91
N GLY A 103 7.00 5.18 39.12
CA GLY A 103 7.10 4.33 40.31
C GLY A 103 5.95 3.32 40.45
N LEU A 104 5.32 2.92 39.34
CA LEU A 104 4.14 2.05 39.35
C LEU A 104 4.50 0.61 38.96
N ALA A 105 3.98 -0.36 39.72
CA ALA A 105 4.09 -1.78 39.37
C ALA A 105 3.33 -2.11 38.07
N VAL A 106 2.19 -1.44 37.82
CA VAL A 106 1.32 -1.65 36.66
C VAL A 106 0.86 -0.30 36.10
N LEU A 107 0.93 -0.14 34.78
CA LEU A 107 0.40 1.05 34.11
C LEU A 107 -1.13 0.98 33.94
N PRO A 108 -1.83 2.09 34.19
CA PRO A 108 -3.23 2.26 33.79
C PRO A 108 -3.47 1.87 32.32
N SER A 109 -4.64 1.30 32.03
CA SER A 109 -5.02 0.87 30.67
C SER A 109 -4.94 2.00 29.65
N LYS A 110 -5.35 3.21 30.03
CA LYS A 110 -5.31 4.40 29.19
C LYS A 110 -3.89 4.74 28.72
N ILE A 111 -2.91 4.73 29.64
CA ILE A 111 -1.50 5.01 29.33
C ILE A 111 -0.91 3.92 28.41
N ARG A 112 -1.25 2.65 28.65
CA ARG A 112 -0.83 1.56 27.75
C ARG A 112 -1.40 1.71 26.34
N GLN A 113 -2.63 2.22 26.22
CA GLN A 113 -3.25 2.46 24.93
C GLN A 113 -2.59 3.63 24.19
N GLU A 114 -2.30 4.73 24.90
CA GLU A 114 -1.56 5.88 24.38
C GLU A 114 -0.18 5.47 23.85
N ILE A 115 0.61 4.70 24.62
CA ILE A 115 1.92 4.17 24.20
C ILE A 115 1.79 3.33 22.93
N ARG A 116 0.77 2.46 22.83
CA ARG A 116 0.56 1.63 21.64
C ARG A 116 0.16 2.41 20.40
N GLU A 117 -0.53 3.54 20.56
CA GLU A 117 -0.87 4.43 19.45
C GLU A 117 0.35 5.26 19.02
N GLU A 118 1.16 5.71 19.97
CA GLU A 118 2.41 6.43 19.70
C GLU A 118 3.42 5.56 18.94
N VAL A 119 3.60 4.29 19.33
CA VAL A 119 4.53 3.36 18.65
C VAL A 119 4.08 2.99 17.24
N LYS A 120 2.80 3.15 16.92
CA LYS A 120 2.26 2.86 15.58
C LYS A 120 2.48 4.00 14.60
N LYS A 121 2.58 5.26 15.07
CA LYS A 121 2.90 6.45 14.27
C LYS A 121 4.29 6.32 13.67
#